data_AF-C3YVJ4-F1
#
_entry.id   AF-C3YVJ4-F1
#
_cell.length_a   1.000
_cell.length_b   1.000
_cell.length_c   1.000
_cell.angle_alpha   90.00
_cell.angle_beta   90.00
_cell.angle_gamma   90.00
#
_symmetry.space_group_name_H-M   'P 1'
#
loop_
_entity.id
_entity.type
_entity.pdbx_description
1 polymer ?
#
loop_
_entity_poly.entity_id
_entity_poly.type
_entity_poly.pdbx_seq_one_letter_code
_entity_poly.pdbx_strand_id
1 'polypeptide(L)'
;SIRRFNSTEEYMSVIRNGLSDWLNSLYNLNVTPDDLIEYLSTGVVLCHHANTWEVERGTKYRVHFSPRATQGSFQARDNVSLFINWCRRSLQFPETLLFETNDLVEGRNEHNFLVCLLEVARKGSEVGLPEPVFDLPEMCVEKFATGPLSSIPLSSSDKKVMSVFLRIL
;
A
#
# COMPACT_ATOMS: atom_id res chain seq x y z
N SER A 1 -23.82 18.18 7.81
CA SER A 1 -23.34 17.76 9.14
C SER A 1 -21.90 17.33 8.99
N ILE A 2 -20.99 17.95 9.74
CA ILE A 2 -19.53 17.84 9.62
C ILE A 2 -19.08 16.59 10.38
N ARG A 3 -18.70 15.49 9.68
CA ARG A 3 -18.25 14.25 10.31
C ARG A 3 -16.71 14.28 10.42
N ARG A 4 -16.20 14.71 11.57
CA ARG A 4 -14.79 14.58 11.92
C ARG A 4 -14.48 13.08 12.08
N PHE A 5 -13.31 12.62 11.61
CA PHE A 5 -12.78 11.34 12.06
C PHE A 5 -12.71 11.34 13.58
N ASN A 6 -13.44 10.43 14.21
CA ASN A 6 -13.52 10.35 15.66
C ASN A 6 -12.60 9.27 16.24
N SER A 7 -11.96 8.43 15.40
CA SER A 7 -11.03 7.38 15.82
C SER A 7 -9.99 7.01 14.75
N THR A 8 -8.87 6.42 15.18
CA THR A 8 -7.84 5.81 14.32
C THR A 8 -8.41 4.68 13.43
N GLU A 9 -9.47 4.02 13.88
CA GLU A 9 -10.13 2.94 13.12
C GLU A 9 -10.84 3.45 11.87
N GLU A 10 -11.56 4.58 11.98
CA GLU A 10 -12.27 5.18 10.85
C GLU A 10 -11.27 5.66 9.78
N TYR A 11 -10.07 6.08 10.22
CA TYR A 11 -8.96 6.43 9.35
C TYR A 11 -8.38 5.20 8.62
N MET A 12 -8.10 4.11 9.35
CA MET A 12 -7.60 2.86 8.76
C MET A 12 -8.58 2.25 7.77
N SER A 13 -9.88 2.32 8.06
CA SER A 13 -10.92 1.85 7.15
C SER A 13 -10.85 2.55 5.78
N VAL A 14 -10.62 3.86 5.72
CA VAL A 14 -10.48 4.56 4.43
C VAL A 14 -9.24 4.10 3.67
N ILE A 15 -8.12 3.91 4.37
CA ILE A 15 -6.90 3.39 3.75
C ILE A 15 -7.13 1.99 3.19
N ARG A 16 -7.74 1.10 3.98
CA ARG A 16 -8.09 -0.26 3.54
C ARG A 16 -9.00 -0.23 2.32
N ASN A 17 -10.00 0.66 2.28
CA ASN A 17 -10.87 0.85 1.13
C ASN A 17 -10.07 1.23 -0.13
N GLY A 18 -9.31 2.32 -0.06
CA GLY A 18 -8.58 2.82 -1.23
C GLY A 18 -7.54 1.85 -1.77
N LEU A 19 -6.82 1.14 -0.87
CA LEU A 19 -5.85 0.11 -1.28
C LEU A 19 -6.51 -1.14 -1.88
N SER A 20 -7.68 -1.53 -1.37
CA SER A 20 -8.45 -2.66 -1.93
C SER A 20 -8.91 -2.34 -3.35
N ASP A 21 -9.53 -1.17 -3.53
CA ASP A 21 -10.00 -0.70 -4.85
C ASP A 21 -8.83 -0.56 -5.83
N TRP A 22 -7.71 -0.02 -5.37
CA TRP A 22 -6.50 0.11 -6.17
C TRP A 22 -5.98 -1.25 -6.65
N LEU A 23 -5.79 -2.22 -5.75
CA LEU A 23 -5.32 -3.56 -6.12
C LEU A 23 -6.31 -4.30 -7.01
N ASN A 24 -7.61 -4.17 -6.75
CA ASN A 24 -8.66 -4.74 -7.59
C ASN A 24 -8.59 -4.16 -9.01
N SER A 25 -8.38 -2.85 -9.16
CA SER A 25 -8.26 -2.20 -10.47
C SER A 25 -7.03 -2.64 -11.26
N LEU A 26 -5.91 -2.88 -10.56
CA LEU A 26 -4.64 -3.29 -11.18
C LEU A 26 -4.63 -4.75 -11.62
N TYR A 27 -5.21 -5.64 -10.81
CA TYR A 27 -5.00 -7.08 -10.93
C TYR A 27 -6.30 -7.88 -11.11
N ASN A 28 -7.43 -7.20 -11.30
CA ASN A 28 -8.76 -7.80 -11.42
C ASN A 28 -9.05 -8.79 -10.28
N LEU A 29 -8.80 -8.32 -9.06
CA LEU A 29 -9.05 -9.08 -7.82
C LEU A 29 -10.44 -8.76 -7.27
N ASN A 30 -10.83 -9.47 -6.21
CA ASN A 30 -12.05 -9.24 -5.45
C ASN A 30 -11.73 -9.15 -3.95
N VAL A 31 -10.76 -8.29 -3.62
CA VAL A 31 -10.34 -7.99 -2.25
C VAL A 31 -11.31 -6.98 -1.65
N THR A 32 -11.76 -7.22 -0.43
CA THR A 32 -12.56 -6.28 0.34
C THR A 32 -11.70 -5.59 1.39
N PRO A 33 -12.11 -4.41 1.89
CA PRO A 33 -11.39 -3.72 2.94
C PRO A 33 -11.22 -4.56 4.21
N ASP A 34 -12.20 -5.41 4.52
CA ASP A 34 -12.20 -6.26 5.70
C ASP A 34 -11.32 -7.50 5.56
N ASP A 35 -11.13 -8.01 4.34
CA ASP A 35 -10.24 -9.14 4.07
C ASP A 35 -8.84 -8.74 3.56
N LEU A 36 -8.58 -7.45 3.31
CA LEU A 36 -7.33 -6.96 2.70
C LEU A 36 -6.06 -7.55 3.32
N ILE A 37 -5.96 -7.50 4.66
CA ILE A 37 -4.78 -7.99 5.38
C ILE A 37 -4.65 -9.51 5.23
N GLU A 38 -5.75 -10.23 5.40
CA GLU A 38 -5.79 -11.68 5.25
C GLU A 38 -5.43 -12.11 3.82
N TYR A 39 -6.00 -11.43 2.82
CA TYR A 39 -5.78 -11.69 1.40
C TYR A 39 -4.32 -11.49 1.00
N LEU A 40 -3.68 -10.44 1.51
CA LEU A 40 -2.29 -10.11 1.21
C LEU A 40 -1.28 -10.89 2.08
N SER A 41 -1.73 -11.58 3.13
CA SER A 41 -0.88 -12.29 4.09
C SER A 41 0.00 -13.39 3.48
N THR A 42 -0.35 -13.92 2.31
CA THR A 42 0.45 -14.91 1.59
C THR A 42 1.68 -14.32 0.89
N GLY A 43 1.75 -12.99 0.75
CA GLY A 43 2.79 -12.25 0.03
C GLY A 43 2.79 -12.45 -1.49
N VAL A 44 1.87 -13.25 -2.04
CA VAL A 44 1.80 -13.58 -3.48
C VAL A 44 1.49 -12.34 -4.31
N VAL A 45 0.41 -11.62 -3.97
CA VAL A 45 0.02 -10.40 -4.68
C VAL A 45 1.08 -9.32 -4.55
N LEU A 46 1.73 -9.21 -3.39
CA LEU A 46 2.81 -8.24 -3.16
C LEU A 46 4.02 -8.50 -4.06
N CYS A 47 4.46 -9.75 -4.17
CA CYS A 47 5.55 -10.12 -5.07
C CYS A 47 5.16 -10.00 -6.54
N HIS A 48 3.88 -10.21 -6.87
CA HIS A 48 3.36 -9.94 -8.21
C HIS A 48 3.45 -8.44 -8.52
N HIS A 49 3.00 -7.58 -7.61
CA HIS A 49 3.08 -6.12 -7.75
C HIS A 49 4.52 -5.65 -7.96
N ALA A 50 5.46 -6.14 -7.15
CA ALA A 50 6.89 -5.84 -7.29
C ALA A 50 7.41 -6.18 -8.70
N ASN A 51 7.02 -7.32 -9.26
CA ASN A 51 7.40 -7.71 -10.61
C ASN A 51 6.76 -6.82 -11.68
N THR A 52 5.50 -6.45 -11.52
CA THR A 52 4.82 -5.52 -12.44
C THR A 52 5.54 -4.18 -12.47
N TRP A 53 5.90 -3.63 -11.30
CA TRP A 53 6.64 -2.38 -11.20
C TRP A 53 8.00 -2.44 -11.92
N GLU A 54 8.74 -3.54 -11.78
CA GLU A 54 10.03 -3.74 -12.45
C GLU A 54 9.90 -3.85 -13.98
N VAL A 55 8.82 -4.47 -14.46
CA VAL A 55 8.47 -4.51 -15.89
C VAL A 55 8.15 -3.12 -16.41
N GLU A 56 7.32 -2.34 -15.71
CA GLU A 56 6.98 -0.96 -16.10
C GLU A 56 8.21 -0.04 -16.09
N ARG A 57 9.14 -0.26 -15.16
CA ARG A 57 10.44 0.43 -15.15
C ARG A 57 11.40 -0.04 -16.26
N GLY A 58 11.06 -1.09 -16.99
CA GLY A 58 11.88 -1.65 -18.07
C GLY A 58 13.10 -2.45 -17.59
N THR A 59 13.09 -2.98 -16.36
CA THR A 59 14.18 -3.82 -15.84
C THR A 59 13.95 -5.30 -16.13
N LYS A 60 15.02 -6.09 -16.01
CA LYS A 60 14.95 -7.57 -16.04
C LYS A 60 14.94 -8.19 -14.65
N TYR A 61 14.94 -7.36 -13.60
CA TYR A 61 14.92 -7.88 -12.23
C TYR A 61 13.58 -8.55 -11.96
N ARG A 62 13.61 -9.69 -11.26
CA ARG A 62 12.41 -10.45 -10.95
C ARG A 62 12.47 -10.96 -9.52
N VAL A 63 11.41 -10.69 -8.77
CA VAL A 63 11.14 -11.32 -7.47
C VAL A 63 10.63 -12.73 -7.73
N HIS A 64 11.41 -13.73 -7.33
CA HIS A 64 11.05 -15.14 -7.44
C HIS A 64 10.39 -15.63 -6.14
N PHE A 65 9.08 -15.81 -6.18
CA PHE A 65 8.26 -16.12 -5.00
C PHE A 65 7.52 -17.46 -5.17
N SER A 66 6.98 -18.00 -4.08
CA SER A 66 6.18 -19.23 -4.08
C SER A 66 4.69 -18.91 -4.30
N PRO A 67 4.09 -19.26 -5.45
CA PRO A 67 2.69 -18.92 -5.74
C PRO A 67 1.68 -19.78 -4.98
N ARG A 68 2.13 -20.87 -4.34
CA ARG A 68 1.28 -21.81 -3.59
C ARG A 68 1.36 -21.60 -2.08
N ALA A 69 1.87 -20.45 -1.64
CA ALA A 69 1.92 -20.11 -0.23
C ALA A 69 0.50 -20.03 0.33
N THR A 70 0.29 -20.64 1.49
CA THR A 70 -0.95 -20.50 2.27
C THR A 70 -0.73 -19.54 3.42
N GLN A 71 -1.80 -18.93 3.92
CA GLN A 71 -1.75 -18.02 5.06
C GLN A 71 -1.07 -18.67 6.28
N GLY A 72 -0.26 -17.89 6.99
CA GLY A 72 0.52 -18.33 8.15
C GLY A 72 1.69 -19.30 7.86
N SER A 73 1.87 -19.74 6.61
CA SER A 73 2.94 -20.68 6.24
C SER A 73 4.33 -20.04 6.25
N PHE A 74 5.37 -20.88 6.30
CA PHE A 74 6.75 -20.41 6.10
C PHE A 74 6.94 -19.79 4.72
N GLN A 75 6.32 -20.35 3.68
CA GLN A 75 6.36 -19.80 2.33
C GLN A 75 5.72 -18.41 2.25
N ALA A 76 4.67 -18.14 3.05
CA ALA A 76 4.09 -16.81 3.14
C ALA A 76 5.09 -15.81 3.75
N ARG A 77 5.75 -16.17 4.85
CA ARG A 77 6.81 -15.34 5.46
C ARG A 77 7.97 -15.09 4.50
N ASP A 78 8.38 -16.09 3.73
CA ASP A 78 9.44 -15.96 2.72
C ASP A 78 9.01 -14.99 1.61
N ASN A 79 7.80 -15.14 1.07
CA ASN A 79 7.24 -14.22 0.07
C ASN A 79 7.20 -12.77 0.59
N VAL A 80 6.69 -12.55 1.80
CA VAL A 80 6.62 -11.21 2.39
C VAL A 80 8.03 -10.64 2.61
N SER A 81 9.00 -11.47 3.03
CA SER A 81 10.41 -11.07 3.15
C SER A 81 11.00 -10.62 1.81
N LEU A 82 10.66 -11.31 0.71
CA LEU A 82 11.10 -10.94 -0.63
C LEU A 82 10.55 -9.58 -1.05
N PHE A 83 9.27 -9.31 -0.78
CA PHE A 83 8.66 -8.01 -1.04
C PHE A 83 9.32 -6.89 -0.24
N ILE A 84 9.52 -7.07 1.07
CA ILE A 84 10.20 -6.09 1.94
C ILE A 84 11.62 -5.80 1.40
N ASN A 85 12.35 -6.84 1.00
CA ASN A 85 13.68 -6.68 0.42
C ASN A 85 13.66 -5.96 -0.93
N TRP A 86 12.62 -6.16 -1.74
CA TRP A 86 12.41 -5.41 -2.97
C TRP A 86 12.14 -3.93 -2.68
N CYS A 87 11.25 -3.59 -1.74
CA CYS A 87 11.03 -2.20 -1.32
C CYS A 87 12.33 -1.52 -0.87
N ARG A 88 13.12 -2.22 -0.04
CA ARG A 88 14.42 -1.75 0.44
C ARG A 88 15.42 -1.46 -0.69
N ARG A 89 15.51 -2.32 -1.70
CA ARG A 89 16.56 -2.24 -2.72
C ARG A 89 16.15 -1.48 -3.98
N SER A 90 14.96 -1.77 -4.49
CA SER A 90 14.46 -1.19 -5.73
C SER A 90 13.85 0.18 -5.54
N LEU A 91 13.09 0.37 -4.45
CA LEU A 91 12.45 1.64 -4.11
C LEU A 91 13.27 2.49 -3.14
N GLN A 92 14.31 1.91 -2.53
CA GLN A 92 15.22 2.57 -1.59
C GLN A 92 14.51 3.12 -0.35
N PHE A 93 13.50 2.40 0.13
CA PHE A 93 12.77 2.80 1.34
C PHE A 93 13.65 2.72 2.60
N PRO A 94 13.56 3.71 3.51
CA PRO A 94 14.26 3.66 4.78
C PRO A 94 13.67 2.57 5.68
N GLU A 95 14.50 1.99 6.58
CA GLU A 95 14.05 0.92 7.50
C GLU A 95 12.85 1.33 8.36
N THR A 96 12.72 2.61 8.70
CA THR A 96 11.60 3.14 9.49
C THR A 96 10.25 3.07 8.78
N LEU A 97 10.24 2.90 7.45
CA LEU A 97 9.03 2.77 6.66
C LEU A 97 8.68 1.29 6.37
N LEU A 98 9.65 0.39 6.51
CA LEU A 98 9.44 -1.03 6.25
C LEU A 98 8.70 -1.67 7.43
N PHE A 99 7.81 -2.60 7.10
CA PHE A 99 7.10 -3.43 8.08
C PHE A 99 7.81 -4.76 8.29
N GLU A 100 7.47 -5.48 9.35
CA GLU A 100 7.99 -6.83 9.61
C GLU A 100 7.09 -7.91 9.00
N THR A 101 7.64 -9.09 8.69
CA THR A 101 6.83 -10.19 8.14
C THR A 101 5.65 -10.58 9.03
N ASN A 102 5.84 -10.55 10.35
CA ASN A 102 4.79 -10.91 11.31
C ASN A 102 3.69 -9.84 11.42
N ASP A 103 3.97 -8.60 11.04
CA ASP A 103 2.97 -7.52 11.03
C ASP A 103 1.81 -7.89 10.09
N LEU A 104 2.14 -8.52 8.96
CA LEU A 104 1.19 -8.94 7.93
C LEU A 104 0.80 -10.42 8.04
N VAL A 105 1.77 -11.35 8.10
CA VAL A 105 1.50 -12.80 8.03
C VAL A 105 0.68 -13.29 9.23
N GLU A 106 0.89 -12.67 10.39
CA GLU A 106 0.15 -12.98 11.61
C GLU A 106 -0.84 -11.88 12.00
N GLY A 107 -1.00 -10.85 11.16
CA GLY A 107 -1.92 -9.73 11.40
C GLY A 107 -1.66 -8.96 12.70
N ARG A 108 -0.41 -8.94 13.20
CA ARG A 108 -0.10 -8.31 14.50
C ARG A 108 -0.18 -6.79 14.48
N ASN A 109 0.14 -6.17 13.33
CA ASN A 109 0.20 -4.72 13.19
C ASN A 109 -0.01 -4.30 11.73
N GLU A 110 -1.27 -4.11 11.35
CA GLU A 110 -1.61 -3.68 9.98
C GLU A 110 -1.14 -2.25 9.65
N HIS A 111 -0.96 -1.37 10.64
CA HIS A 111 -0.61 0.04 10.41
C HIS A 111 0.69 0.16 9.59
N ASN A 112 1.77 -0.47 10.04
CA ASN A 112 3.07 -0.37 9.37
C ASN A 112 3.01 -0.91 7.95
N PHE A 113 2.28 -2.00 7.75
CA PHE A 113 2.06 -2.58 6.44
C PHE A 113 1.30 -1.64 5.50
N LEU A 114 0.18 -1.08 5.95
CA LEU A 114 -0.65 -0.17 5.17
C LEU A 114 0.13 1.09 4.76
N VAL A 115 0.89 1.68 5.68
CA VAL A 115 1.74 2.85 5.40
C VAL A 115 2.83 2.53 4.37
N CYS A 116 3.48 1.37 4.50
CA CYS A 116 4.47 0.92 3.52
C CYS A 116 3.84 0.75 2.14
N LEU A 117 2.66 0.12 2.06
CA LEU A 117 1.97 -0.14 0.80
C LEU A 117 1.49 1.15 0.11
N LEU A 118 1.10 2.17 0.87
CA LEU A 118 0.78 3.49 0.34
C LEU A 118 1.98 4.13 -0.37
N GLU A 119 3.16 4.07 0.25
CA GLU A 119 4.38 4.58 -0.39
C GLU A 119 4.75 3.78 -1.64
N VAL A 120 4.53 2.45 -1.63
CA VAL A 120 4.71 1.62 -2.84
C VAL A 120 3.80 2.09 -3.97
N ALA A 121 2.52 2.29 -3.69
CA ALA A 121 1.53 2.71 -4.68
C ALA A 121 1.90 4.07 -5.30
N ARG A 122 2.34 4.98 -4.44
CA ARG A 122 2.86 6.30 -4.82
C ARG A 122 4.13 6.24 -5.67
N LYS A 123 5.10 5.39 -5.34
CA LYS A 123 6.27 5.14 -6.21
C LYS A 123 5.89 4.45 -7.52
N GLY A 124 4.75 3.77 -7.56
CA GLY A 124 4.17 3.19 -8.77
C GLY A 124 3.87 4.24 -9.84
N SER A 125 3.45 5.46 -9.46
CA SER A 125 3.11 6.50 -10.43
C SER A 125 4.32 7.04 -11.19
N GLU A 126 5.52 6.96 -10.61
CA GLU A 126 6.79 7.30 -11.28
C GLU A 126 7.06 6.37 -12.49
N VAL A 127 6.48 5.18 -12.52
CA VAL A 127 6.57 4.21 -13.62
C VAL A 127 5.24 4.05 -14.38
N GLY A 128 4.26 4.92 -14.14
CA GLY A 128 2.98 4.95 -14.86
C GLY A 128 1.89 4.04 -14.31
N LEU A 129 2.09 3.40 -13.15
CA LEU A 129 1.01 2.70 -12.46
C LEU A 129 0.03 3.72 -11.83
N PRO A 130 -1.28 3.47 -11.85
CA PRO A 130 -2.26 4.35 -11.20
C PRO A 130 -2.01 4.43 -9.68
N GLU A 131 -2.32 5.58 -9.08
CA GLU A 131 -2.31 5.77 -7.62
C GLU A 131 -3.67 5.37 -7.01
N PRO A 132 -3.71 4.99 -5.72
CA PRO A 132 -4.95 4.74 -5.01
C PRO A 132 -5.79 6.02 -4.89
N VAL A 133 -7.10 5.87 -5.02
CA VAL A 133 -8.07 6.95 -4.79
C VAL A 133 -8.76 6.69 -3.46
N PHE A 134 -8.90 7.72 -2.66
CA PHE A 134 -9.59 7.64 -1.38
C PHE A 134 -10.78 8.59 -1.38
N ASP A 135 -11.94 8.07 -0.98
CA ASP A 135 -13.12 8.88 -0.76
C ASP A 135 -13.06 9.47 0.66
N LEU A 136 -12.63 10.73 0.76
CA LEU A 136 -12.58 11.46 2.02
C LEU A 136 -13.52 12.66 2.06
N PRO A 137 -14.21 12.87 3.21
CA PRO A 137 -14.84 14.16 3.48
C PRO A 137 -13.80 15.29 3.47
N GLU A 138 -14.13 16.44 2.91
CA GLU A 138 -13.23 17.60 2.74
C GLU A 138 -12.45 18.00 4.00
N MET A 139 -13.08 17.99 5.17
CA MET A 139 -12.42 18.34 6.45
C MET A 139 -11.39 17.31 6.93
N CYS A 140 -11.48 16.08 6.43
CA CYS A 140 -10.58 15.00 6.81
C CYS A 140 -9.25 15.09 6.06
N VAL A 141 -9.23 15.79 4.91
CA VAL A 141 -8.03 16.09 4.14
C VAL A 141 -7.01 16.87 4.97
N GLU A 142 -7.43 17.91 5.69
CA GLU A 142 -6.53 18.74 6.51
C GLU A 142 -5.88 17.96 7.66
N LYS A 143 -6.62 17.01 8.28
CA LYS A 143 -6.09 16.13 9.33
C LYS A 143 -5.21 15.01 8.78
N PHE A 144 -5.56 14.45 7.63
CA PHE A 144 -4.70 13.53 6.91
C PHE A 144 -3.37 14.19 6.57
N ALA A 145 -3.39 15.45 6.12
CA ALA A 145 -2.22 16.29 5.82
C ALA A 145 -1.42 16.77 7.05
N THR A 146 -1.86 16.49 8.29
CA THR A 146 -1.18 16.96 9.53
C THR A 146 -0.87 15.84 10.55
N GLY A 147 -1.23 14.58 10.29
CA GLY A 147 -0.90 13.41 11.12
C GLY A 147 0.47 12.76 10.81
N PRO A 148 0.79 11.56 11.35
CA PRO A 148 1.99 10.78 10.96
C PRO A 148 2.03 10.43 9.46
N LEU A 149 0.87 10.53 8.81
CA LEU A 149 0.62 10.34 7.37
C LEU A 149 0.27 11.67 6.68
N SER A 150 0.71 12.79 7.27
CA SER A 150 0.71 14.15 6.69
C SER A 150 1.32 14.25 5.30
N SER A 151 2.05 13.20 4.92
CA SER A 151 2.66 12.95 3.62
C SER A 151 1.73 12.29 2.57
N ILE A 152 0.48 11.96 2.89
CA ILE A 152 -0.47 11.31 1.97
C ILE A 152 -1.51 12.33 1.50
N PRO A 153 -1.55 12.68 0.19
CA PRO A 153 -2.42 13.73 -0.32
C PRO A 153 -3.82 13.19 -0.59
N LEU A 154 -4.83 13.94 -0.16
CA LEU A 154 -6.22 13.64 -0.42
C LEU A 154 -6.89 14.85 -1.02
N SER A 155 -7.74 14.65 -2.02
CA SER A 155 -8.47 15.75 -2.63
C SER A 155 -9.89 15.33 -2.91
N SER A 156 -10.82 16.02 -2.25
CA SER A 156 -12.16 16.28 -2.77
C SER A 156 -12.02 17.01 -4.10
N SER A 157 -12.73 16.51 -5.10
CA SER A 157 -13.38 17.28 -6.16
C SER A 157 -12.57 18.41 -6.80
N ASP A 158 -11.62 18.08 -7.68
CA ASP A 158 -11.64 18.49 -9.09
C ASP A 158 -10.30 18.20 -9.79
N LYS A 159 -10.43 17.64 -10.98
CA LYS A 159 -9.38 17.11 -11.85
C LYS A 159 -8.23 18.11 -12.08
N LYS A 160 -7.10 18.02 -11.33
CA LYS A 160 -5.70 18.31 -11.77
C LYS A 160 -4.62 18.49 -10.67
N VAL A 161 -4.84 18.12 -9.41
CA VAL A 161 -3.90 18.51 -8.32
C VAL A 161 -3.17 17.29 -7.72
N MET A 162 -2.33 16.59 -8.47
CA MET A 162 -1.66 15.37 -7.96
C MET A 162 -0.16 15.23 -8.29
N SER A 163 0.55 16.33 -8.58
CA SER A 163 1.97 16.22 -9.01
C SER A 163 3.02 16.79 -8.04
N VAL A 164 2.64 17.45 -6.94
CA VAL A 164 3.60 18.33 -6.24
C VAL A 164 4.05 17.83 -4.85
N PHE A 165 3.31 16.95 -4.17
CA PHE A 165 3.47 16.81 -2.73
C PHE A 165 4.53 15.82 -2.20
N LEU A 166 5.31 15.18 -3.07
CA LEU A 166 6.29 14.15 -2.68
C LEU A 166 7.75 14.49 -3.01
N ARG A 167 8.05 15.78 -3.12
CA ARG A 167 9.41 16.30 -3.31
C ARG A 167 10.20 16.52 -2.01
N ILE A 168 9.63 16.16 -0.85
CA ILE A 168 10.29 16.38 0.46
C ILE A 168 10.16 15.13 1.34
N LEU A 169 10.64 14.01 0.82
CA LEU A 169 11.46 13.09 1.62
C LEU A 169 12.91 13.31 1.20
#